data_AF-A0A367FHL8-F1
#
_entry.id   AF-A0A367FHL8-F1
#
_cell.length_a   1.000
_cell.length_b   1.000
_cell.length_c   1.000
_cell.angle_alpha   90.00
_cell.angle_beta   90.00
_cell.angle_gamma   90.00
#
_symmetry.space_group_name_H-M   'P 1'
#
loop_
_entity.id
_entity.type
_entity.pdbx_description
1 polymer ?
#
loop_
_entity_poly.entity_id
_entity_poly.type
_entity_poly.pdbx_seq_one_letter_code
_entity_poly.pdbx_strand_id
1 'polypeptide(L)'
;MGGLGAPELIIIGLVLVLLFGAKKLPDTARALGQSLRLFKKETTKLHEEDDARAAQANAQPIVVQPQPIQPAAPSVEDRLRLLEEENAKLRTTSQARAGEATVGGSSAAQTPKDQGSV
;
A
#
# COMPACT_ATOMS: atom_id res chain seq x y z
N MET A 1 -33.47 -21.55 41.56
CA MET A 1 -32.56 -20.40 41.38
C MET A 1 -32.75 -19.90 39.97
N GLY A 2 -33.31 -18.70 39.83
CA GLY A 2 -33.97 -18.20 38.61
C GLY A 2 -33.04 -18.16 37.40
N GLY A 3 -33.46 -18.83 36.32
CA GLY A 3 -32.89 -18.63 35.01
C GLY A 3 -33.51 -17.38 34.39
N LEU A 4 -32.69 -16.58 33.71
CA LEU A 4 -33.16 -15.49 32.87
C LEU A 4 -34.15 -16.05 31.86
N GLY A 5 -35.44 -15.83 32.11
CA GLY A 5 -36.50 -16.30 31.27
C GLY A 5 -36.74 -15.34 30.11
N ALA A 6 -37.57 -15.77 29.16
CA ALA A 6 -38.15 -14.88 28.16
C ALA A 6 -38.70 -13.56 28.75
N PRO A 7 -39.41 -13.53 29.90
CA PRO A 7 -39.91 -12.27 30.46
C PRO A 7 -38.81 -11.28 30.87
N GLU A 8 -37.72 -11.73 31.51
CA GLU A 8 -36.61 -10.82 31.88
C GLU A 8 -35.95 -10.21 30.64
N LEU A 9 -35.76 -10.98 29.57
CA LEU A 9 -35.17 -10.46 28.33
C LEU A 9 -36.08 -9.42 27.65
N ILE A 10 -37.40 -9.60 27.71
CA ILE A 10 -38.36 -8.61 27.19
C ILE A 10 -38.25 -7.30 27.96
N ILE A 11 -38.14 -7.35 29.30
CA ILE A 11 -38.00 -6.15 30.14
C ILE A 11 -36.71 -5.41 29.80
N ILE A 12 -35.58 -6.12 29.70
CA ILE A 12 -34.28 -5.52 29.33
C ILE A 12 -34.36 -4.92 27.92
N GLY A 13 -34.95 -5.64 26.97
CA GLY A 13 -35.18 -5.14 25.61
C GLY A 13 -36.03 -3.87 25.58
N LEU A 14 -37.09 -3.82 26.38
CA LEU A 14 -37.96 -2.64 26.51
C LEU A 14 -37.18 -1.44 27.07
N VAL A 15 -36.36 -1.64 28.10
CA VAL A 15 -35.48 -0.60 28.64
C VAL A 15 -34.51 -0.10 27.56
N LEU A 16 -33.83 -0.98 26.83
CA LEU A 16 -32.95 -0.57 25.74
C LEU A 16 -33.69 0.21 24.64
N VAL A 17 -34.91 -0.18 24.30
CA VAL A 17 -35.77 0.55 23.34
C VAL A 17 -36.14 1.93 23.86
N LEU A 18 -36.36 2.11 25.17
CA LEU A 18 -36.64 3.42 25.75
C LEU A 18 -35.41 4.33 25.79
N LEU A 19 -34.22 3.80 26.10
CA LEU A 19 -32.98 4.60 26.11
C LEU A 19 -32.50 4.98 24.71
N PHE A 20 -32.47 4.01 23.78
CA PHE A 20 -31.90 4.21 22.45
C PHE A 20 -32.97 4.58 21.40
N GLY A 21 -34.24 4.24 21.63
CA GLY A 21 -35.34 4.43 20.70
C GLY A 21 -35.61 3.19 19.83
N ALA A 22 -36.89 2.94 19.52
CA ALA A 22 -37.36 1.78 18.75
C ALA A 22 -36.74 1.67 17.35
N LYS A 23 -36.27 2.79 16.79
CA LYS A 23 -35.67 2.84 15.45
C LYS A 23 -34.15 2.66 15.47
N LYS A 24 -33.45 3.02 16.56
CA LYS A 24 -31.98 2.98 16.64
C LYS A 24 -31.43 1.62 17.04
N LEU A 25 -32.08 0.91 17.96
CA LEU A 25 -31.66 -0.43 18.35
C LEU A 25 -31.57 -1.40 17.17
N PRO A 26 -32.62 -1.57 16.32
CA PRO A 26 -32.54 -2.47 15.17
C PRO A 26 -31.57 -1.96 14.08
N ASP A 27 -31.43 -0.64 13.93
CA ASP A 27 -30.53 -0.04 12.94
C ASP A 27 -29.05 -0.28 13.30
N THR A 28 -28.68 0.00 14.55
CA THR A 28 -27.33 -0.26 15.08
C THR A 28 -27.04 -1.77 15.11
N ALA A 29 -27.99 -2.61 15.50
CA ALA A 29 -27.83 -4.06 15.48
C ALA A 29 -27.61 -4.59 14.04
N ARG A 30 -28.32 -4.04 13.04
CA ARG A 30 -28.12 -4.40 11.63
C ARG A 30 -26.74 -3.98 11.12
N ALA A 31 -26.30 -2.76 11.42
CA ALA A 31 -24.99 -2.27 11.03
C ALA A 31 -23.86 -3.10 11.67
N LEU A 32 -23.94 -3.38 12.97
CA LEU A 32 -23.01 -4.26 13.68
C LEU A 32 -23.04 -5.69 13.13
N GLY A 33 -24.22 -6.22 12.84
CA GLY A 33 -24.39 -7.56 12.28
C GLY A 33 -23.78 -7.71 10.89
N GLN A 34 -23.86 -6.68 10.05
CA GLN A 34 -23.21 -6.66 8.75
C GLN A 34 -21.68 -6.67 8.88
N SER A 35 -21.11 -5.86 9.78
CA SER A 35 -19.66 -5.84 10.07
C SER A 35 -19.19 -7.19 10.62
N LEU A 36 -19.92 -7.78 11.57
CA LEU A 36 -19.60 -9.08 12.14
C LEU A 36 -19.74 -10.21 11.11
N ARG A 37 -20.70 -10.13 10.19
CA ARG A 37 -20.87 -11.13 9.13
C ARG A 37 -19.73 -11.09 8.12
N LEU A 38 -19.23 -9.91 7.77
CA LEU A 38 -18.08 -9.78 6.87
C LEU A 38 -16.82 -10.29 7.56
N PHE A 39 -16.59 -9.86 8.80
CA PHE A 39 -15.48 -10.35 9.64
C PHE A 39 -15.51 -11.88 9.77
N LYS A 40 -16.65 -12.48 10.15
CA LYS A 40 -16.82 -13.93 10.27
C LYS A 40 -16.44 -14.65 8.98
N LYS A 41 -16.88 -14.14 7.81
CA LYS A 41 -16.57 -14.75 6.51
C LYS A 41 -15.08 -14.69 6.19
N GLU A 42 -14.43 -13.56 6.42
CA GLU A 42 -12.99 -13.43 6.18
C GLU A 42 -12.20 -14.29 7.16
N THR A 43 -12.55 -14.28 8.45
CA THR A 43 -11.91 -15.15 9.45
C THR A 43 -12.10 -16.64 9.15
N THR A 44 -13.28 -17.07 8.70
CA THR A 44 -13.53 -18.47 8.29
C THR A 44 -12.68 -18.85 7.08
N LYS A 45 -12.59 -17.98 6.06
CA LYS A 45 -11.72 -18.23 4.90
C LYS A 45 -10.26 -18.37 5.29
N LEU A 46 -9.76 -17.50 6.18
CA LEU A 46 -8.39 -17.61 6.68
C LEU A 46 -8.15 -18.95 7.40
N HIS A 47 -9.13 -19.45 8.14
CA HIS A 47 -9.04 -20.75 8.80
C HIS A 47 -9.04 -21.91 7.78
N GLU A 48 -9.95 -21.86 6.80
CA GLU A 48 -10.04 -22.86 5.71
C GLU A 48 -8.79 -22.85 4.82
N GLU A 49 -8.20 -21.68 4.57
CA GLU A 49 -6.95 -21.53 3.82
C GLU A 49 -5.75 -22.08 4.60
N ASP A 50 -5.71 -21.91 5.91
CA ASP A 50 -4.67 -22.50 6.77
C ASP A 50 -4.76 -24.04 6.79
N ASP A 51 -5.98 -24.59 6.90
CA ASP A 51 -6.24 -26.03 6.79
C ASP A 51 -5.91 -26.58 5.40
N ALA A 52 -6.28 -25.86 4.32
CA ALA A 52 -5.96 -26.25 2.95
C ALA A 52 -4.46 -26.15 2.65
N ARG A 53 -3.76 -25.18 3.23
CA ARG A 53 -2.30 -25.03 3.13
C ARG A 53 -1.59 -26.10 3.94
N ALA A 54 -2.12 -26.53 5.09
CA ALA A 54 -1.63 -27.68 5.85
C ALA A 54 -1.81 -28.99 5.06
N ALA A 55 -2.91 -29.16 4.33
CA ALA A 55 -3.11 -30.30 3.43
C ALA A 55 -2.16 -30.28 2.21
N GLN A 56 -1.87 -29.11 1.65
CA GLN A 56 -0.93 -28.96 0.52
C GLN A 56 0.55 -29.06 0.93
N ALA A 57 0.90 -28.65 2.15
CA ALA A 57 2.24 -28.82 2.72
C ALA A 57 2.63 -30.30 2.88
N ASN A 58 1.65 -31.21 2.91
CA ASN A 58 1.87 -32.65 2.98
C ASN A 58 1.96 -33.34 1.59
N ALA A 59 1.82 -32.57 0.49
CA ALA A 59 1.84 -33.09 -0.89
C ALA A 59 2.92 -32.49 -1.78
N GLN A 60 3.76 -31.57 -1.27
CA GLN A 60 4.90 -31.04 -2.03
C GLN A 60 6.19 -31.21 -1.24
N PRO A 61 7.16 -32.02 -1.72
CA PRO A 61 8.51 -31.97 -1.17
C PRO A 61 9.06 -30.57 -1.49
N ILE A 62 9.45 -29.84 -0.44
CA ILE A 62 10.25 -28.62 -0.58
C ILE A 62 11.63 -29.07 -1.10
N VAL A 63 11.78 -29.15 -2.42
CA VAL A 63 13.09 -29.30 -3.04
C VAL A 63 13.73 -27.92 -3.07
N VAL A 64 14.51 -27.61 -2.03
CA VAL A 64 15.49 -26.52 -2.08
C VAL A 64 16.56 -26.95 -3.09
N GLN A 65 16.34 -26.66 -4.37
CA GLN A 65 17.43 -26.72 -5.35
C GLN A 65 18.39 -25.57 -5.01
N PRO A 66 19.69 -25.84 -4.76
CA PRO A 66 20.69 -24.79 -4.74
C PRO A 66 20.73 -24.18 -6.14
N GLN A 67 20.00 -23.09 -6.36
CA GLN A 67 20.25 -22.31 -7.56
C GLN A 67 21.65 -21.72 -7.40
N PRO A 68 22.59 -22.00 -8.32
CA PRO A 68 23.82 -21.24 -8.36
C PRO A 68 23.43 -19.77 -8.47
N ILE A 69 23.91 -18.99 -7.50
CA ILE A 69 23.76 -17.54 -7.46
C ILE A 69 24.44 -17.02 -8.72
N GLN A 70 23.70 -16.87 -9.81
CA GLN A 70 24.21 -16.31 -11.04
C GLN A 70 24.50 -14.83 -10.76
N PRO A 71 25.76 -14.38 -10.79
CA PRO A 71 26.08 -12.97 -10.75
C PRO A 71 25.72 -12.40 -12.13
N ALA A 72 24.44 -12.10 -12.32
CA ALA A 72 23.92 -11.44 -13.51
C ALA A 72 23.32 -10.08 -13.17
N ALA A 73 23.71 -9.48 -12.04
CA ALA A 73 23.59 -8.04 -11.90
C ALA A 73 24.71 -7.43 -12.76
N PRO A 74 24.42 -6.64 -13.81
CA PRO A 74 25.45 -5.95 -14.56
C PRO A 74 26.29 -5.12 -13.59
N SER A 75 27.61 -5.16 -13.75
CA SER A 75 28.55 -4.54 -12.83
C SER A 75 28.22 -3.05 -12.70
N VAL A 76 28.49 -2.46 -11.54
CA VAL A 76 28.15 -1.05 -11.27
C VAL A 76 28.78 -0.14 -12.34
N GLU A 77 29.92 -0.53 -12.87
CA GLU A 77 30.64 0.07 -13.99
C GLU A 77 29.83 0.04 -15.30
N ASP A 78 29.12 -1.05 -15.61
CA ASP A 78 28.25 -1.15 -16.78
C ASP A 78 27.04 -0.23 -16.64
N ARG A 79 26.50 -0.13 -15.41
CA ARG A 79 25.43 0.82 -15.09
C ARG A 79 25.89 2.26 -15.20
N LEU A 80 27.11 2.58 -14.75
CA LEU A 80 27.69 3.92 -14.91
C LEU A 80 27.87 4.26 -16.39
N ARG A 81 28.36 3.34 -17.21
CA ARG A 81 28.52 3.57 -18.67
C ARG A 81 27.20 3.81 -19.38
N LEU A 82 26.17 3.03 -19.06
CA LEU A 82 24.82 3.21 -19.61
C LEU A 82 24.21 4.57 -19.21
N LEU A 83 24.40 4.99 -17.96
CA LEU A 83 23.92 6.30 -17.48
C LEU A 83 24.65 7.47 -18.14
N GLU A 84 25.94 7.33 -18.41
CA GLU A 84 26.76 8.37 -19.03
C GLU A 84 26.43 8.54 -20.53
N GLU A 85 26.13 7.43 -21.21
CA GLU A 85 25.65 7.41 -22.58
C GLU A 85 24.23 8.01 -22.70
N GLU A 86 23.36 7.72 -21.75
CA GLU A 86 22.01 8.31 -21.67
C GLU A 86 22.07 9.84 -21.52
N ASN A 87 22.93 10.34 -20.61
CA ASN A 87 23.12 11.77 -20.38
C ASN A 87 23.72 12.50 -21.60
N ALA A 88 24.66 11.87 -22.32
CA ALA A 88 25.24 12.43 -23.54
C ALA A 88 24.18 12.58 -24.65
N LYS A 89 23.25 11.62 -24.77
CA LYS A 89 22.16 11.62 -25.76
C LYS A 89 21.09 12.66 -25.43
N LEU A 90 20.80 12.86 -24.16
CA LEU A 90 19.90 13.92 -23.67
C LEU A 90 20.46 15.31 -23.97
N ARG A 91 21.78 15.52 -23.88
CA ARG A 91 22.42 16.82 -24.19
C ARG A 91 22.41 17.16 -25.68
N THR A 92 22.68 16.19 -26.55
CA THR A 92 22.61 16.41 -28.01
C THR A 92 21.16 16.63 -28.48
N THR A 93 20.20 15.91 -27.89
CA THR A 93 18.77 16.03 -28.22
C THR A 93 18.16 17.33 -27.69
N SER A 94 18.55 17.78 -26.50
CA SER A 94 18.08 19.05 -25.93
C SER A 94 18.70 20.27 -26.61
N GLN A 95 19.97 20.22 -27.05
CA GLN A 95 20.57 21.31 -27.82
C GLN A 95 19.96 21.50 -29.22
N ALA A 96 19.54 20.43 -29.89
CA ALA A 96 18.86 20.54 -31.18
C ALA A 96 17.47 21.21 -31.09
N ARG A 97 16.79 21.09 -29.94
CA ARG A 97 15.47 21.71 -29.72
C ARG A 97 15.54 23.09 -29.05
N ALA A 98 16.62 23.39 -28.32
CA ALA A 98 16.84 24.69 -27.68
C ALA A 98 17.23 25.82 -28.67
N GLY A 99 17.65 25.46 -29.89
CA GLY A 99 17.96 26.43 -30.96
C GLY A 99 16.75 27.16 -31.54
N GLU A 100 15.52 26.72 -31.29
CA GLU A 100 14.30 27.35 -31.84
C GLU A 100 13.50 28.19 -30.84
N ALA A 101 13.83 28.19 -29.53
CA ALA A 101 13.01 28.84 -28.51
C ALA A 101 13.66 30.02 -27.76
N THR A 102 14.84 30.50 -28.17
CA THR A 102 15.51 31.63 -27.48
C THR A 102 16.13 32.67 -28.43
N VAL A 103 15.40 33.05 -29.48
CA VAL A 103 15.55 34.40 -30.07
C VAL A 103 14.49 35.29 -29.44
N GLY A 104 14.85 35.96 -28.34
CA GLY A 104 13.96 36.96 -27.73
C GLY A 104 14.29 37.28 -26.27
N GLY A 105 15.17 38.26 -26.07
CA GLY A 105 15.37 38.93 -24.77
C GLY A 105 16.68 38.52 -24.09
N SER A 106 17.83 39.08 -24.44
CA SER A 106 18.28 40.45 -24.09
C SER A 106 18.48 40.67 -22.59
N SER A 107 19.62 41.30 -22.29
CA SER A 107 20.04 41.91 -21.02
C SER A 107 20.99 41.02 -20.19
N ALA A 108 22.28 41.05 -20.52
CA ALA A 108 23.25 42.02 -19.98
C ALA A 108 23.60 41.69 -18.52
N ALA A 109 24.74 41.04 -18.30
CA ALA A 109 25.98 41.71 -17.93
C ALA A 109 26.01 42.16 -16.47
N GLN A 110 26.73 41.42 -15.61
CA GLN A 110 27.70 41.96 -14.63
C GLN A 110 28.22 40.86 -13.69
N THR A 111 29.45 40.40 -13.94
CA THR A 111 30.49 40.35 -12.90
C THR A 111 30.91 41.83 -12.59
N PRO A 112 31.60 42.21 -11.48
CA PRO A 112 32.51 41.41 -10.65
C PRO A 112 32.59 41.82 -9.12
N LYS A 113 33.45 41.11 -8.36
CA LYS A 113 34.15 41.49 -7.10
C LYS A 113 33.36 41.75 -5.80
N ASP A 114 33.65 40.95 -4.76
CA ASP A 114 34.24 41.39 -3.47
C ASP A 114 34.56 40.11 -2.66
N GLN A 115 35.80 39.63 -2.61
CA GLN A 115 36.83 39.96 -1.63
C GLN A 115 36.34 39.93 -0.16
N GLY A 116 36.78 38.92 0.58
CA GLY A 116 36.50 38.76 2.01
C GLY A 116 37.44 37.73 2.63
N SER A 117 38.74 37.98 2.56
CA SER A 117 39.78 37.30 3.31
C SER A 117 40.72 38.39 3.81
N VAL A 118 40.65 38.73 5.10
CA VAL A 118 41.63 38.49 6.18
C VAL A 118 40.95 38.86 7.50
#